data_AF-A0A535TN95-F1
#
_entry.id   AF-A0A535TN95-F1
#
_cell.length_a   1.000
_cell.length_b   1.000
_cell.length_c   1.000
_cell.angle_alpha   90.00
_cell.angle_beta   90.00
_cell.angle_gamma   90.00
#
_symmetry.space_group_name_H-M   'P 1'
#
loop_
_entity.id
_entity.type
_entity.pdbx_description
1 polymer ?
#
loop_
_entity_poly.entity_id
_entity_poly.type
_entity_poly.pdbx_seq_one_letter_code
_entity_poly.pdbx_strand_id
1 'polypeptide(L)' 'MTIDEAVAGMDYETAAAELERTVQLLGKEQEDLAESVRTFERGLALARRCARLLDEAERRLNELAPAGERPPGP' A
#
# COMPACT_ATOMS: atom_id res chain seq x y z
N MET A 1 11.44 8.03 -13.98
CA MET A 1 11.04 7.10 -12.92
C MET A 1 9.76 7.64 -12.32
N THR A 2 8.66 6.91 -12.49
CA THR A 2 7.32 7.32 -12.01
C THR A 2 7.12 6.90 -10.56
N ILE A 3 6.14 7.50 -9.86
CA ILE A 3 5.83 7.16 -8.47
C ILE A 3 5.49 5.66 -8.34
N ASP A 4 4.74 5.10 -9.29
CA ASP A 4 4.36 3.69 -9.27
C ASP A 4 5.57 2.75 -9.45
N GLU A 5 6.55 3.09 -10.30
CA GLU A 5 7.79 2.31 -10.45
C GLU A 5 8.61 2.27 -9.15
N ALA A 6 8.67 3.40 -8.44
CA ALA A 6 9.41 3.49 -7.16
C ALA A 6 8.78 2.62 -6.06
N VAL A 7 7.46 2.49 -6.07
CA VAL A 7 6.71 1.73 -5.06
C VAL A 7 6.61 0.24 -5.42
N ALA A 8 6.65 -0.10 -6.72
CA ALA A 8 6.48 -1.48 -7.19
C ALA A 8 7.53 -2.47 -6.67
N GLY A 9 8.70 -2.00 -6.20
CA GLY A 9 9.75 -2.84 -5.62
C GLY A 9 9.65 -3.08 -4.10
N MET A 10 8.77 -2.36 -3.38
CA MET A 10 8.72 -2.39 -1.92
C MET A 10 8.05 -3.65 -1.38
N ASP A 11 8.56 -4.23 -0.29
CA ASP A 11 7.82 -5.22 0.50
C ASP A 11 6.69 -4.56 1.31
N TYR A 12 5.89 -5.37 2.00
CA TYR A 12 4.72 -4.90 2.73
C TYR A 12 5.11 -3.92 3.84
N GLU A 13 6.08 -4.29 4.68
CA GLU A 13 6.54 -3.48 5.81
C GLU A 13 7.08 -2.13 5.35
N THR A 14 7.89 -2.11 4.29
CA THR A 14 8.42 -0.87 3.72
C THR A 14 7.31 0.00 3.14
N ALA A 15 6.40 -0.58 2.36
CA ALA A 15 5.29 0.16 1.76
C ALA A 15 4.33 0.72 2.83
N ALA A 16 4.05 -0.04 3.89
CA ALA A 16 3.21 0.39 5.00
C ALA A 16 3.86 1.52 5.81
N ALA A 17 5.15 1.39 6.15
CA ALA A 17 5.87 2.44 6.87
C ALA A 17 5.96 3.75 6.06
N GLU A 18 6.18 3.65 4.74
CA GLU A 18 6.17 4.81 3.84
C GLU A 18 4.77 5.43 3.71
N LEU A 19 3.71 4.61 3.72
CA LEU A 19 2.33 5.09 3.70
C LEU A 19 1.99 5.87 4.97
N GLU A 20 2.35 5.35 6.14
CA GLU A 20 2.15 6.05 7.42
C GLU A 20 2.87 7.40 7.45
N ARG A 21 4.13 7.44 7.00
CA ARG A 21 4.88 8.71 6.86
C ARG A 21 4.18 9.68 5.91
N THR A 22 3.69 9.19 4.79
CA THR A 22 2.98 10.01 3.79
C THR A 22 1.69 10.60 4.37
N VAL A 23 0.94 9.80 5.12
CA VAL A 23 -0.28 10.26 5.83
C VAL A 23 0.05 11.29 6.92
N GLN A 24 1.16 11.13 7.63
CA GLN A 24 1.60 12.11 8.64
C GLN A 24 2.04 13.46 8.04
N LEU A 25 2.44 13.48 6.77
CA LEU A 25 2.81 14.71 6.06
C LEU A 25 1.59 15.45 5.53
N LEU A 26 0.60 14.70 5.03
CA LEU A 26 -0.69 15.24 4.60
C LEU A 26 -1.39 15.99 5.75
N GLY A 27 -1.60 17.30 5.56
CA GLY A 27 -2.36 18.13 6.51
C GLY A 27 -1.49 18.90 7.51
N LYS A 28 -0.17 18.95 7.31
CA LYS A 28 0.66 19.97 7.97
C LYS A 28 0.39 21.34 7.34
N GLU A 29 0.25 22.37 8.18
CA GLU A 29 -0.16 23.74 7.80
C GLU A 29 0.75 24.45 6.77
N GLN A 30 1.84 23.81 6.32
CA GLN A 30 2.87 24.42 5.47
C GLN A 30 3.04 23.75 4.09
N GLU A 31 2.22 22.76 3.71
CA GLU A 31 2.30 22.20 2.35
C GLU A 31 1.61 23.12 1.32
N ASP A 32 2.31 23.39 0.21
CA ASP A 32 1.67 23.99 -0.96
C ASP A 32 0.70 22.98 -1.62
N LEU A 33 -0.32 23.46 -2.34
CA LEU A 33 -1.33 22.61 -2.98
C LEU A 33 -0.73 21.53 -3.90
N ALA A 34 0.25 21.89 -4.73
CA ALA A 34 0.94 20.95 -5.61
C ALA A 34 1.79 19.94 -4.82
N GLU A 35 2.33 20.31 -3.65
CA GLU A 35 2.99 19.38 -2.74
C GLU A 35 1.98 18.40 -2.13
N SER A 36 0.86 18.89 -1.58
CA SER A 36 -0.20 18.03 -1.04
C SER A 36 -0.75 17.04 -2.08
N VAL A 37 -0.89 17.47 -3.36
CA VAL A 37 -1.29 16.58 -4.46
C VAL A 37 -0.26 15.49 -4.70
N ARG A 38 1.04 15.83 -4.75
CA ARG A 38 2.12 14.83 -4.92
C ARG A 38 2.18 13.85 -3.75
N THR A 39 2.05 14.34 -2.51
CA THR A 39 2.02 13.52 -1.30
C THR A 39 0.83 12.56 -1.34
N PHE A 40 -0.34 13.05 -1.75
CA PHE A 40 -1.55 12.23 -1.92
C PHE A 40 -1.38 11.14 -2.99
N GLU A 41 -0.87 11.48 -4.17
CA GLU A 41 -0.63 10.51 -5.26
C GLU A 41 0.33 9.40 -4.82
N ARG A 42 1.40 9.76 -4.10
CA ARG A 42 2.32 8.79 -3.48
C ARG A 42 1.61 7.90 -2.47
N GLY A 43 0.81 8.47 -1.59
CA GLY A 43 0.03 7.72 -0.60
C GLY A 43 -0.90 6.70 -1.26
N LEU A 44 -1.56 7.09 -2.34
CA LEU A 44 -2.44 6.21 -3.09
C LEU A 44 -1.67 5.06 -3.76
N ALA A 45 -0.49 5.33 -4.33
CA ALA A 45 0.37 4.30 -4.91
C ALA A 45 0.84 3.28 -3.85
N LEU A 46 1.22 3.75 -2.65
CA LEU A 46 1.62 2.91 -1.52
C LEU A 46 0.45 2.04 -1.02
N ALA A 47 -0.74 2.63 -0.84
CA ALA A 47 -1.93 1.88 -0.44
C ALA A 47 -2.28 0.76 -1.43
N ARG A 48 -2.22 1.06 -2.75
CA ARG A 48 -2.42 0.04 -3.80
C ARG A 48 -1.37 -1.07 -3.76
N ARG A 49 -0.12 -0.76 -3.40
CA ARG A 49 0.93 -1.77 -3.25
C ARG A 49 0.64 -2.68 -2.06
N CYS A 50 0.30 -2.13 -0.90
CA CYS A 50 -0.05 -2.91 0.28
C CYS A 50 -1.22 -3.85 0.01
N ALA A 51 -2.31 -3.35 -0.60
CA ALA A 51 -3.46 -4.17 -0.98
C ALA A 51 -3.07 -5.34 -1.89
N ARG A 52 -2.27 -5.09 -2.95
CA ARG A 52 -1.83 -6.17 -3.85
C ARG A 52 -1.00 -7.25 -3.16
N LEU A 53 -0.14 -6.87 -2.21
CA LEU A 53 0.69 -7.81 -1.46
C LEU A 53 -0.17 -8.67 -0.52
N LEU A 54 -1.18 -8.09 0.12
CA LEU A 54 -2.14 -8.83 0.94
C LEU A 54 -3.00 -9.77 0.09
N ASP A 55 -3.50 -9.31 -1.06
CA ASP A 55 -4.26 -10.16 -1.99
C ASP A 55 -3.43 -11.35 -2.49
N GLU A 56 -2.15 -11.13 -2.77
CA GLU A 56 -1.23 -12.21 -3.18
C GLU A 56 -1.00 -13.21 -2.04
N ALA A 57 -0.81 -12.72 -0.81
CA ALA A 57 -0.70 -13.58 0.36
C ALA A 57 -1.98 -14.40 0.58
N GLU A 58 -3.15 -13.78 0.48
CA GLU A 58 -4.45 -14.45 0.61
C GLU A 58 -4.65 -15.50 -0.49
N ARG A 59 -4.36 -15.17 -1.75
CA ARG A 59 -4.42 -16.14 -2.86
C ARG A 59 -3.54 -17.36 -2.60
N ARG A 60 -2.31 -17.14 -2.14
CA ARG A 60 -1.38 -18.22 -1.82
C ARG A 60 -1.87 -19.08 -0.66
N LEU A 61 -2.47 -18.48 0.36
CA LEU A 61 -3.11 -19.22 1.45
C LEU A 61 -4.29 -20.06 0.95
N ASN A 62 -5.13 -19.50 0.07
CA ASN A 62 -6.27 -20.19 -0.53
C ASN A 62 -5.85 -21.38 -1.41
N GLU A 63 -4.74 -21.28 -2.14
CA GLU A 63 -4.19 -22.39 -2.94
C GLU A 63 -3.64 -23.53 -2.08
N LEU A 64 -3.14 -23.22 -0.88
CA LEU A 64 -2.58 -24.19 0.07
C LEU A 64 -3.64 -24.81 0.99
N ALA A 65 -4.81 -24.16 1.11
CA ALA A 65 -5.86 -24.63 1.99
C ALA A 65 -6.53 -25.90 1.43
N PRO A 66 -6.59 -27.01 2.18
CA PRO A 66 -7.41 -28.16 1.80
C PRO A 66 -8.89 -27.75 1.74
N ALA A 67 -9.65 -28.38 0.84
CA ALA A 67 -11.07 -28.10 0.61
C ALA A 67 -11.92 -28.30 1.88
N GLY A 68 -11.97 -27.31 2.77
CA GLY A 68 -12.70 -27.40 4.04
C GLY A 68 -12.34 -26.33 5.07
N GLU A 69 -11.11 -25.82 5.06
CA GLU A 69 -10.65 -24.79 6.00
C GLU A 69 -10.33 -23.49 5.27
N ARG A 70 -11.38 -22.82 4.78
CA ARG A 70 -11.25 -21.45 4.29
C ARG A 70 -11.41 -20.51 5.48
N PRO A 71 -10.39 -19.74 5.89
CA PRO A 71 -10.62 -18.64 6.82
C PRO A 71 -11.59 -17.64 6.17
N PRO A 72 -12.52 -17.05 6.94
CA PRO A 72 -13.43 -16.05 6.39
C PRO A 72 -12.62 -14.86 5.86
N GLY A 73 -12.82 -14.53 4.59
CA GLY A 73 -12.33 -13.27 4.01
C GLY A 73 -13.06 -12.07 4.62
N PRO A 74 -12.51 -10.86 4.48
CA PRO A 74 -13.08 -9.64 5.05
C PRO A 74 -14.48 -9.31 4.51
#